data_AF-A0A936WS12-F1
#
_entry.id   AF-A0A936WS12-F1
#
_cell.length_a   1.000
_cell.length_b   1.000
_cell.length_c   1.000
_cell.angle_alpha   90.00
_cell.angle_beta   90.00
_cell.angle_gamma   90.00
#
_symmetry.space_group_name_H-M   'P 1'
#
loop_
_entity.id
_entity.type
_entity.pdbx_description
1 polymer ?
#
loop_
_entity_poly.entity_id
_entity_poly.type
_entity_poly.pdbx_seq_one_letter_code
_entity_poly.pdbx_strand_id
1 'polypeptide(L)'
;MTTSTLTNDKTTFDVKMMKLVEDATANTVDKTVTLETAKLIFAEARDGGKYTEVEKNTIAHIRSNHTWSKEADEWYHTEVRKWAASN
;
A
#
# COMPACT_ATOMS: atom_id res chain seq x y z
N MET A 1 -14.58 15.53 1.90
CA MET A 1 -14.38 14.49 0.87
C MET A 1 -14.54 13.15 1.57
N THR A 2 -15.54 12.36 1.20
CA THR A 2 -15.83 11.06 1.83
C THR A 2 -14.87 10.02 1.26
N THR A 3 -13.88 9.58 2.06
CA THR A 3 -13.06 8.41 1.74
C THR A 3 -13.95 7.18 1.90
N SER A 4 -14.34 6.58 0.77
CA SER A 4 -15.08 5.32 0.74
C SER A 4 -14.19 4.23 1.31
N THR A 5 -14.68 3.53 2.32
CA THR A 5 -13.93 2.49 3.04
C THR A 5 -14.66 1.16 2.89
N LEU A 6 -13.98 0.15 2.35
CA LEU A 6 -14.48 -1.22 2.32
C LEU A 6 -14.34 -1.79 3.73
N THR A 7 -15.45 -2.23 4.33
CA THR A 7 -15.47 -2.83 5.66
C THR A 7 -15.76 -4.32 5.53
N ASN A 8 -14.74 -5.16 5.75
CA ASN A 8 -14.98 -6.51 6.24
C ASN A 8 -14.70 -6.46 7.75
N ASP A 9 -15.79 -6.43 8.52
CA ASP A 9 -15.82 -6.71 9.96
C ASP A 9 -14.95 -5.81 10.89
N LYS A 10 -15.14 -4.47 10.80
CA LYS A 10 -14.42 -3.40 11.54
C LYS A 10 -13.06 -2.96 10.99
N THR A 11 -12.58 -3.52 9.88
CA THR A 11 -11.33 -3.05 9.26
C THR A 11 -11.63 -2.08 8.14
N THR A 12 -11.13 -0.86 8.28
CA THR A 12 -11.23 0.21 7.30
C THR A 12 -10.02 0.13 6.38
N PHE A 13 -10.23 0.07 5.06
CA PHE A 13 -9.16 0.08 4.05
C PHE A 13 -9.23 1.32 3.18
N ASP A 14 -8.07 1.81 2.72
CA ASP A 14 -8.02 2.84 1.69
C ASP A 14 -8.35 2.24 0.32
N VAL A 15 -9.57 2.51 -0.17
CA VAL A 15 -10.06 2.00 -1.45
C VAL A 15 -9.28 2.57 -2.63
N LYS A 16 -8.73 3.80 -2.52
CA LYS A 16 -7.89 4.37 -3.59
C LYS A 16 -6.59 3.62 -3.67
N MET A 17 -5.96 3.32 -2.54
CA MET A 17 -4.70 2.59 -2.50
C MET A 17 -4.88 1.16 -3.04
N MET A 18 -5.96 0.48 -2.67
CA MET A 18 -6.32 -0.84 -3.22
C MET A 18 -6.49 -0.81 -4.73
N LYS A 19 -7.26 0.17 -5.24
CA LYS A 19 -7.47 0.33 -6.68
C LYS A 19 -6.18 0.65 -7.43
N LEU A 20 -5.32 1.49 -6.85
CA LEU A 20 -4.01 1.80 -7.42
C LEU A 20 -3.16 0.54 -7.56
N VAL A 21 -3.13 -0.34 -6.56
CA VAL A 21 -2.39 -1.61 -6.65
C VAL A 21 -2.98 -2.52 -7.71
N GLU A 22 -4.31 -2.70 -7.74
CA GLU A 22 -4.96 -3.53 -8.77
C GLU A 22 -4.67 -2.98 -10.17
N ASP A 23 -4.79 -1.67 -10.38
CA ASP A 23 -4.53 -1.04 -11.68
C ASP A 23 -3.05 -1.16 -12.08
N ALA A 24 -2.11 -0.97 -11.14
CA ALA A 24 -0.67 -1.04 -11.39
C ALA A 24 -0.16 -2.48 -11.60
N THR A 25 -0.82 -3.46 -10.99
CA THR A 25 -0.46 -4.89 -11.10
C THR A 25 -1.28 -5.65 -12.13
N ALA A 26 -2.33 -5.06 -12.71
CA ALA A 26 -3.18 -5.70 -13.71
C ALA A 26 -2.42 -6.24 -14.93
N ASN A 27 -1.30 -5.59 -15.29
CA ASN A 27 -0.47 -5.98 -16.43
C ASN A 27 0.85 -6.66 -16.03
N THR A 28 1.04 -6.98 -14.74
CA THR A 28 2.26 -7.65 -14.27
C THR A 28 2.06 -9.16 -14.16
N VAL A 29 3.14 -9.91 -14.36
CA VAL A 29 3.12 -11.37 -14.17
C VAL A 29 2.79 -11.65 -12.69
N ASP A 30 1.82 -12.52 -12.44
CA ASP A 30 1.35 -12.93 -11.11
C ASP A 30 0.92 -11.78 -10.18
N LYS A 31 0.41 -10.68 -10.75
CA LYS A 31 0.08 -9.45 -10.00
C LYS A 31 1.25 -8.96 -9.13
N THR A 32 2.47 -9.07 -9.64
CA THR A 32 3.68 -8.68 -8.91
C THR A 32 3.74 -7.16 -8.72
N VAL A 33 3.95 -6.73 -7.48
CA VAL A 33 4.29 -5.37 -7.09
C VAL A 33 5.77 -5.12 -7.43
N THR A 34 5.99 -4.29 -8.45
CA THR A 34 7.31 -3.81 -8.86
C THR A 34 7.78 -2.65 -7.97
N LEU A 35 9.06 -2.25 -8.08
CA LEU A 35 9.58 -1.09 -7.37
C LEU A 35 8.79 0.19 -7.71
N GLU A 36 8.41 0.36 -8.97
CA GLU A 36 7.58 1.50 -9.41
C GLU A 36 6.22 1.50 -8.72
N THR A 37 5.57 0.34 -8.66
CA THR A 37 4.29 0.18 -7.94
C THR A 37 4.45 0.47 -6.46
N ALA A 38 5.51 -0.03 -5.82
CA ALA A 38 5.80 0.24 -4.40
C ALA A 38 5.99 1.74 -4.12
N LYS A 39 6.62 2.49 -5.03
CA LYS A 39 6.76 3.96 -4.92
C LYS A 39 5.41 4.66 -4.98
N LEU A 40 4.52 4.23 -5.88
CA LEU A 40 3.16 4.78 -5.97
C LEU A 40 2.36 4.50 -4.69
N ILE A 41 2.42 3.27 -4.18
CA ILE A 41 1.78 2.88 -2.91
C ILE A 41 2.29 3.76 -1.76
N PHE A 42 3.61 3.98 -1.67
CA PHE A 42 4.21 4.77 -0.60
C PHE A 42 3.83 6.25 -0.68
N ALA A 43 3.71 6.80 -1.88
CA ALA A 43 3.26 8.19 -2.09
C ALA A 43 1.81 8.37 -1.60
N GLU A 44 0.89 7.48 -1.99
CA GLU A 44 -0.50 7.53 -1.55
C GLU A 44 -0.61 7.35 -0.02
N ALA A 45 0.14 6.39 0.54
CA ALA A 45 0.15 6.16 1.99
C ALA A 45 0.68 7.36 2.80
N ARG A 46 1.54 8.21 2.21
CA ARG A 46 2.04 9.43 2.85
C ARG A 46 1.12 10.63 2.65
N ASP A 47 0.34 10.70 1.58
CA ASP A 47 -0.60 11.80 1.32
C ASP A 47 -1.71 11.86 2.38
N GLY A 48 -2.06 10.71 2.98
CA GLY A 48 -2.92 10.61 4.17
C GLY A 48 -2.35 11.29 5.44
N GLY A 49 -1.09 11.74 5.41
CA GLY A 49 -0.43 12.53 6.45
C GLY A 49 0.02 11.75 7.69
N LYS A 50 -0.56 10.59 7.98
CA LYS A 50 -0.18 9.71 9.11
C LYS A 50 -0.25 8.25 8.69
N TYR A 51 0.65 7.42 9.23
CA TYR A 51 0.55 5.96 9.12
C TYR A 51 -0.42 5.45 10.18
N THR A 52 -1.71 5.64 9.92
CA THR A 52 -2.79 5.18 10.79
C THR A 52 -2.96 3.66 10.67
N GLU A 53 -3.80 3.09 11.53
CA GLU A 53 -4.12 1.67 11.49
C GLU A 53 -4.73 1.26 10.13
N VAL A 54 -5.38 2.20 9.43
CA VAL A 54 -5.97 2.00 8.09
C VAL A 54 -4.91 1.73 7.04
N GLU A 55 -3.85 2.55 6.96
CA GLU A 55 -2.77 2.33 6.00
C GLU A 55 -2.04 1.00 6.29
N LYS A 56 -1.79 0.69 7.57
CA LYS A 56 -1.18 -0.59 7.97
C LYS A 56 -2.01 -1.80 7.52
N ASN A 57 -3.31 -1.77 7.78
CA ASN A 57 -4.22 -2.84 7.39
C ASN A 57 -4.29 -2.98 5.87
N THR A 58 -4.29 -1.86 5.14
CA THR A 58 -4.31 -1.87 3.68
C THR A 58 -3.01 -2.46 3.10
N ILE A 59 -1.84 -2.13 3.64
CA ILE A 59 -0.57 -2.74 3.23
C ILE A 59 -0.50 -4.23 3.57
N ALA A 60 -0.98 -4.65 4.73
CA ALA A 60 -1.06 -6.06 5.09
C ALA A 60 -1.96 -6.85 4.13
N HIS A 61 -3.08 -6.25 3.72
CA HIS A 61 -3.95 -6.83 2.70
C HIS A 61 -3.26 -6.93 1.34
N ILE A 62 -2.59 -5.88 0.88
CA ILE A 62 -1.86 -5.89 -0.40
C ILE A 62 -0.78 -6.98 -0.39
N ARG A 63 -0.01 -7.10 0.70
CA ARG A 63 1.03 -8.13 0.85
C ARG A 63 0.53 -9.56 0.89
N SER A 64 -0.69 -9.77 1.39
CA SER A 64 -1.28 -11.11 1.42
C SER A 64 -1.90 -11.52 0.08
N ASN A 65 -2.22 -10.55 -0.80
CA ASN A 65 -2.91 -10.81 -2.07
C ASN A 65 -2.05 -10.60 -3.31
N HIS A 66 -0.86 -10.00 -3.17
CA HIS A 66 0.05 -9.70 -4.26
C HIS A 66 1.46 -10.22 -3.97
N THR A 67 2.14 -10.68 -5.00
CA THR A 67 3.57 -11.00 -4.93
C THR A 67 4.36 -9.70 -4.92
N TRP A 68 5.43 -9.59 -4.13
CA TRP A 68 6.32 -8.44 -4.14
C TRP A 68 7.67 -8.83 -4.72
N SER A 69 8.22 -8.00 -5.61
CA SER A 69 9.62 -8.16 -5.98
C SER A 69 10.50 -7.88 -4.76
N LYS A 70 11.65 -8.55 -4.68
CA LYS A 70 12.60 -8.35 -3.57
C LYS A 70 12.99 -6.89 -3.41
N GLU A 71 13.26 -6.22 -4.53
CA GLU A 71 13.62 -4.80 -4.57
C GLU A 71 12.47 -3.89 -4.08
N ALA A 72 11.23 -4.20 -4.48
CA ALA A 72 10.05 -3.45 -4.04
C ALA A 72 9.85 -3.56 -2.52
N ASP A 73 9.98 -4.78 -1.98
CA ASP A 73 9.78 -5.04 -0.55
C ASP A 73 10.86 -4.39 0.32
N GLU A 74 12.13 -4.53 -0.07
CA GLU A 74 13.27 -3.92 0.63
C GLU A 74 13.19 -2.38 0.62
N TRP A 75 12.86 -1.79 -0.52
CA TRP A 75 12.69 -0.35 -0.65
C TRP A 75 11.53 0.16 0.20
N TYR A 76 10.36 -0.48 0.10
CA TYR A 76 9.16 -0.04 0.81
C TYR A 76 9.35 -0.09 2.33
N HIS A 77 9.94 -1.18 2.84
CA HIS A 77 10.26 -1.30 4.27
C HIS A 77 11.23 -0.22 4.74
N THR A 78 12.24 0.09 3.94
CA THR A 78 13.23 1.12 4.27
C THR A 78 12.58 2.50 4.39
N GLU A 79 11.71 2.84 3.44
CA GLU A 79 11.05 4.14 3.41
C GLU A 79 10.00 4.30 4.52
N VAL A 80 9.21 3.25 4.80
CA VAL A 80 8.28 3.26 5.95
C VAL A 80 9.03 3.46 7.27
N ARG A 81 10.18 2.78 7.46
CA ARG A 81 11.01 2.95 8.68
C ARG A 81 11.55 4.37 8.82
N LYS A 82 12.09 4.95 7.74
CA LYS A 82 12.57 6.34 7.74
C LYS A 82 11.46 7.32 8.09
N TRP A 83 10.29 7.13 7.49
CA TRP A 83 9.15 7.99 7.75
C TRP A 83 8.63 7.86 9.19
N ALA A 84 8.51 6.65 9.72
CA ALA A 84 8.11 6.39 11.10
C ALA A 84 9.13 6.90 12.14
N ALA A 85 10.40 7.06 11.77
CA ALA A 85 11.41 7.68 12.64
C ALA A 85 11.41 9.22 12.59
N SER A 86 10.75 9.81 11.60
CA SER A 86 10.73 11.27 11.37
C SER A 86 9.42 11.93 11.84
N ASN A 87 8.43 11.16 12.27
CA ASN A 87 7.10 11.56 12.73
C ASN A 87 6.82 10.97 14.12
#